data_AF-A0A9D8SI08-F1
#
_entry.id   AF-A0A9D8SI08-F1
#
_cell.length_a   1.000
_cell.length_b   1.000
_cell.length_c   1.000
_cell.angle_alpha   90.00
_cell.angle_beta   90.00
_cell.angle_gamma   90.00
#
_symmetry.space_group_name_H-M   'P 1'
#
loop_
_entity.id
_entity.type
_entity.pdbx_description
1 polymer ?
#
loop_
_entity_poly.entity_id
_entity_poly.type
_entity_poly.pdbx_seq_one_letter_code
_entity_poly.pdbx_strand_id
1 'polypeptide(L)'
;MESSLSDKKKTLRSTLRKLRAAVSDRHERSRRACVRILEMPAWKTVRAVLVYVNFRSEIETDLLIEALLAAPEKRCIVPFCLPDGGLELVEIRSREELEPGAYGIPEPKAAVRQLLERIVLPQELDLAVLPGVGFDLQGRRLGQGGGFYDRLLPKLRKETPTVGIAFECQLTEVLPSEPHDLGVKFIATEERFQDARFQVWGLLGGIAGGKSLAAEFFRQKGIPVFDADRAGHALYERSDIRERLLRRWGPEILADDGTPDRKKIAQKVFQAAGDPTEGPTKSPAGNSSEKTSENAELAFLNALFHPAIHGEWLKFRETAARNGKPLVILDAPLLLEIGWKEECGELLFIETPRDRQIRFALSRGWTLEELESRERRQLSLAEKRASATLLVSNDGTKEELIGRLEALFAKKFAGN
;
A
#
# COMPACT_ATOMS: atom_id res chain seq x y z
N MET A 1 10.88 -10.01 -28.62
CA MET A 1 9.90 -8.99 -29.04
C MET A 1 9.15 -8.53 -27.82
N GLU A 2 9.54 -7.41 -27.22
CA GLU A 2 8.79 -6.82 -26.10
C GLU A 2 7.43 -6.32 -26.62
N SER A 3 6.33 -6.77 -26.03
CA SER A 3 5.00 -6.30 -26.43
C SER A 3 4.84 -4.81 -26.08
N SER A 4 4.25 -4.03 -26.97
CA SER A 4 4.00 -2.61 -26.72
C SER A 4 3.11 -2.41 -25.47
N LEU A 5 3.24 -1.27 -24.79
CA LEU A 5 2.45 -0.95 -23.60
C LEU A 5 0.94 -1.01 -23.87
N SER A 6 0.53 -0.60 -25.09
CA SER A 6 -0.86 -0.68 -25.57
C SER A 6 -1.36 -2.13 -25.63
N ASP A 7 -0.53 -3.07 -26.11
CA ASP A 7 -0.88 -4.50 -26.18
C ASP A 7 -1.02 -5.12 -24.80
N LYS A 8 -0.16 -4.71 -23.85
CA LYS A 8 -0.25 -5.12 -22.43
C LYS A 8 -1.57 -4.66 -21.82
N LYS A 9 -1.92 -3.38 -21.99
CA LYS A 9 -3.21 -2.82 -21.52
C LYS A 9 -4.40 -3.53 -22.15
N LYS A 10 -4.36 -3.81 -23.46
CA LYS A 10 -5.46 -4.48 -24.17
C LYS A 10 -5.66 -5.91 -23.67
N THR A 11 -4.58 -6.66 -23.48
CA THR A 11 -4.61 -8.01 -22.90
C THR A 11 -5.19 -7.97 -21.49
N LEU A 12 -4.71 -7.05 -20.65
CA LEU A 12 -5.17 -6.93 -19.27
C LEU A 12 -6.65 -6.54 -19.18
N ARG A 13 -7.13 -5.60 -20.02
CA ARG A 13 -8.56 -5.27 -20.11
C ARG A 13 -9.40 -6.51 -20.42
N SER A 14 -8.94 -7.36 -21.33
CA SER A 14 -9.65 -8.60 -21.70
C SER A 14 -9.72 -9.56 -20.50
N THR A 15 -8.60 -9.80 -19.82
CA THR A 15 -8.52 -10.68 -18.66
C THR A 15 -9.43 -10.19 -17.53
N LEU A 16 -9.31 -8.92 -17.13
CA LEU A 16 -10.08 -8.37 -16.01
C LEU A 16 -11.59 -8.31 -16.32
N ARG A 17 -11.99 -8.07 -17.58
CA ARG A 17 -13.40 -8.17 -17.99
C ARG A 17 -13.95 -9.59 -17.82
N LYS A 18 -13.16 -10.61 -18.16
CA LYS A 18 -13.56 -12.01 -17.96
C LYS A 18 -13.71 -12.34 -16.49
N LEU A 19 -12.75 -11.94 -15.65
CA LEU A 19 -12.83 -12.12 -14.19
C LEU A 19 -14.08 -11.43 -13.63
N ARG A 20 -14.28 -10.16 -13.99
CA ARG A 20 -15.47 -9.39 -13.59
C ARG A 20 -16.79 -10.03 -14.03
N ALA A 21 -16.84 -10.56 -15.24
CA ALA A 21 -18.04 -11.25 -15.76
C ALA A 21 -18.32 -12.56 -15.01
N ALA A 22 -17.28 -13.25 -14.54
CA ALA A 22 -17.39 -14.52 -13.82
C ALA A 22 -17.74 -14.38 -12.32
N VAL A 23 -17.83 -13.16 -11.79
CA VAL A 23 -18.19 -12.91 -10.39
C VAL A 23 -19.59 -13.43 -10.08
N SER A 24 -19.68 -14.35 -9.11
CA SER A 24 -20.93 -14.80 -8.47
C SER A 24 -21.42 -13.79 -7.43
N ASP A 25 -22.71 -13.84 -7.08
CA ASP A 25 -23.28 -13.02 -5.99
C ASP A 25 -23.06 -11.51 -6.20
N ARG A 26 -23.14 -11.09 -7.46
CA ARG A 26 -22.82 -9.73 -7.92
C ARG A 26 -23.52 -8.66 -7.09
N HIS A 27 -24.81 -8.82 -6.85
CA HIS A 27 -25.62 -7.86 -6.11
C HIS A 27 -25.09 -7.64 -4.70
N GLU A 28 -24.87 -8.72 -3.95
CA GLU A 28 -24.41 -8.67 -2.57
C GLU A 28 -22.97 -8.14 -2.47
N ARG A 29 -22.07 -8.57 -3.38
CA ARG A 29 -20.71 -8.01 -3.45
C ARG A 29 -20.72 -6.52 -3.78
N SER A 30 -21.55 -6.09 -4.73
CA SER A 30 -21.72 -4.68 -5.10
C SER A 30 -22.25 -3.85 -3.94
N ARG A 31 -23.25 -4.39 -3.20
CA ARG A 31 -23.79 -3.79 -1.98
C ARG A 31 -22.70 -3.56 -0.95
N ARG A 32 -21.86 -4.56 -0.67
CA ARG A 32 -20.72 -4.42 0.28
C ARG A 32 -19.70 -3.37 -0.16
N ALA A 33 -19.41 -3.27 -1.45
CA ALA A 33 -18.52 -2.22 -1.96
C ALA A 33 -19.14 -0.82 -1.78
N CYS A 34 -20.45 -0.68 -2.04
CA CYS A 34 -21.17 0.57 -1.84
C CYS A 34 -21.26 0.99 -0.36
N VAL A 35 -21.55 0.04 0.55
CA VAL A 35 -21.60 0.30 2.00
C VAL A 35 -20.30 0.93 2.51
N ARG A 36 -19.15 0.44 2.05
CA ARG A 36 -17.84 1.01 2.42
C ARG A 36 -17.68 2.48 2.03
N ILE A 37 -18.28 2.89 0.91
CA ILE A 37 -18.30 4.30 0.50
C ILE A 37 -19.24 5.10 1.39
N LEU A 38 -20.42 4.56 1.72
CA LEU A 38 -21.37 5.20 2.62
C LEU A 38 -20.81 5.41 4.04
N GLU A 39 -19.92 4.51 4.47
CA GLU A 39 -19.27 4.56 5.79
C GLU A 39 -18.05 5.50 5.84
N MET A 40 -17.59 6.02 4.70
CA MET A 40 -16.41 6.89 4.68
C MET A 40 -16.69 8.20 5.44
N PRO A 41 -15.73 8.74 6.22
CA PRO A 41 -15.95 9.97 6.99
C PRO A 41 -16.45 11.15 6.14
N ALA A 42 -15.97 11.27 4.89
CA ALA A 42 -16.38 12.33 3.98
C ALA A 42 -17.85 12.22 3.54
N TRP A 43 -18.48 11.04 3.57
CA TRP A 43 -19.87 10.86 3.13
C TRP A 43 -20.85 11.75 3.91
N LYS A 44 -20.55 12.00 5.19
CA LYS A 44 -21.37 12.84 6.07
C LYS A 44 -21.41 14.31 5.64
N THR A 45 -20.34 14.80 5.01
CA THR A 45 -20.19 16.23 4.70
C THR A 45 -20.37 16.56 3.22
N VAL A 46 -20.20 15.59 2.32
CA VAL A 46 -20.37 15.79 0.88
C VAL A 46 -21.84 16.09 0.52
N ARG A 47 -22.05 17.01 -0.41
CA ARG A 47 -23.37 17.37 -0.93
C ARG A 47 -23.51 16.97 -2.39
N ALA A 48 -22.54 17.31 -3.24
CA ALA A 48 -22.56 16.95 -4.65
C ALA A 48 -21.71 15.70 -4.90
N VAL A 49 -22.37 14.56 -5.18
CA VAL A 49 -21.69 13.28 -5.41
C VAL A 49 -21.91 12.80 -6.85
N LEU A 50 -20.81 12.62 -7.58
CA LEU A 50 -20.82 11.95 -8.89
C LEU A 50 -20.83 10.44 -8.70
N VAL A 51 -21.80 9.76 -9.31
CA VAL A 51 -21.89 8.30 -9.37
C VAL A 51 -22.19 7.90 -10.81
N TYR A 52 -21.45 6.93 -11.34
CA TYR A 52 -21.79 6.35 -12.65
C TYR A 52 -22.99 5.40 -12.51
N VAL A 53 -23.83 5.33 -13.54
CA VAL A 53 -24.87 4.32 -13.61
C VAL A 53 -24.27 3.04 -14.18
N ASN A 54 -24.37 1.95 -13.43
CA ASN A 54 -23.73 0.68 -13.76
C ASN A 54 -24.24 0.10 -15.08
N PHE A 55 -23.33 -0.55 -15.81
CA PHE A 55 -23.68 -1.20 -17.06
C PHE A 55 -23.06 -2.59 -17.17
N ARG A 56 -23.87 -3.56 -17.65
CA ARG A 56 -23.49 -4.97 -17.81
C ARG A 56 -22.98 -5.58 -16.50
N SER A 57 -21.74 -6.08 -16.50
CA SER A 57 -21.09 -6.76 -15.37
C SER A 57 -20.35 -5.81 -14.43
N GLU A 58 -20.67 -4.51 -14.43
CA GLU A 58 -20.05 -3.56 -13.49
C GLU A 58 -20.57 -3.76 -12.07
N ILE A 59 -19.94 -3.09 -11.11
CA ILE A 59 -20.48 -3.00 -9.75
C ILE A 59 -21.82 -2.27 -9.83
N GLU A 60 -22.85 -2.83 -9.23
CA GLU A 60 -24.15 -2.19 -9.11
C GLU A 60 -24.05 -1.00 -8.14
N THR A 61 -24.27 0.21 -8.65
CA THR A 61 -24.19 1.46 -7.86
C THR A 61 -25.56 1.91 -7.34
N ASP A 62 -26.58 1.08 -7.53
CA ASP A 62 -27.96 1.33 -7.12
C ASP A 62 -28.07 1.82 -5.67
N LEU A 63 -27.39 1.15 -4.73
CA LEU A 63 -27.42 1.53 -3.32
C LEU A 63 -26.94 2.97 -3.08
N LEU A 64 -25.92 3.43 -3.81
CA LEU A 64 -25.41 4.80 -3.69
C LEU A 64 -26.41 5.81 -4.26
N ILE A 65 -26.99 5.49 -5.42
CA ILE A 65 -27.98 6.35 -6.07
C ILE A 65 -29.22 6.48 -5.16
N GLU A 66 -29.72 5.37 -4.61
CA GLU A 66 -30.84 5.38 -3.64
C GLU A 66 -30.52 6.21 -2.40
N ALA A 67 -29.33 6.05 -1.82
CA ALA A 67 -28.91 6.82 -0.66
C ALA A 67 -28.80 8.33 -0.95
N LEU A 68 -28.37 8.72 -2.15
CA LEU A 68 -28.29 10.12 -2.57
C LEU A 68 -29.67 10.72 -2.84
N LEU A 69 -30.57 9.98 -3.50
CA LEU A 69 -31.92 10.44 -3.80
C LEU A 69 -32.81 10.52 -2.54
N ALA A 70 -32.56 9.67 -1.54
CA ALA A 70 -33.28 9.70 -0.27
C ALA A 70 -32.82 10.83 0.67
N ALA A 71 -31.65 11.43 0.43
CA ALA A 71 -31.06 12.46 1.28
C ALA A 71 -31.24 13.86 0.65
N PRO A 72 -32.18 14.69 1.13
CA PRO A 72 -32.51 15.98 0.50
C PRO A 72 -31.37 17.00 0.52
N GLU A 73 -30.40 16.85 1.43
CA GLU A 73 -29.19 17.68 1.51
C GLU A 73 -28.10 17.28 0.50
N LYS A 74 -28.29 16.16 -0.21
CA LYS A 74 -27.36 15.64 -1.20
C LYS A 74 -27.94 15.75 -2.61
N ARG A 75 -27.05 15.88 -3.58
CA ARG A 75 -27.33 15.92 -5.00
C ARG A 75 -26.74 14.66 -5.62
N CYS A 76 -27.54 13.93 -6.38
CA CYS A 76 -27.11 12.77 -7.13
C CYS A 76 -26.70 13.21 -8.53
N ILE A 77 -25.39 13.25 -8.81
CA ILE A 77 -24.87 13.65 -10.13
C ILE A 77 -24.49 12.39 -10.89
N VAL A 78 -24.94 12.30 -12.14
CA VAL A 78 -24.55 11.22 -13.06
C VAL A 78 -23.93 11.82 -14.32
N PRO A 79 -22.96 11.13 -14.95
CA PRO A 79 -22.36 11.59 -16.17
C PRO A 79 -23.15 11.11 -17.40
N PHE A 80 -23.07 11.85 -18.51
CA PHE A 80 -23.48 11.35 -19.83
C PHE A 80 -22.42 11.68 -20.89
N CYS A 81 -22.39 10.90 -21.96
CA CYS A 81 -21.34 10.98 -22.97
C CYS A 81 -21.64 12.08 -24.00
N LEU A 82 -20.65 12.92 -24.27
CA LEU A 82 -20.68 13.88 -25.37
C LEU A 82 -20.07 13.28 -26.65
N PRO A 83 -20.47 13.75 -27.85
CA PRO A 83 -19.95 13.24 -29.13
C PRO A 83 -18.43 13.40 -29.31
N ASP A 84 -17.83 14.39 -28.65
CA ASP A 84 -16.38 14.66 -28.67
C ASP A 84 -15.59 13.76 -27.69
N GLY A 85 -16.27 12.84 -27.00
CA GLY A 85 -15.69 12.00 -25.95
C GLY A 85 -15.61 12.69 -24.59
N GLY A 86 -16.21 13.87 -24.42
CA GLY A 86 -16.37 14.51 -23.12
C GLY A 86 -17.40 13.81 -22.23
N LEU A 87 -17.38 14.16 -20.95
CA LEU A 87 -18.48 13.89 -20.03
C LEU A 87 -19.06 15.22 -19.58
N GLU A 88 -20.38 15.29 -19.60
CA GLU A 88 -21.15 16.35 -18.94
C GLU A 88 -21.90 15.74 -17.75
N LEU A 89 -22.10 16.54 -16.72
CA LEU A 89 -22.58 16.08 -15.42
C LEU A 89 -23.94 16.68 -15.13
N VAL A 90 -24.90 15.85 -14.75
CA VAL A 90 -26.29 16.25 -14.54
C VAL A 90 -26.76 15.75 -13.19
N GLU A 91 -27.40 16.62 -12.42
CA GLU A 91 -28.14 16.24 -11.24
C GLU A 91 -29.43 15.52 -11.65
N ILE A 92 -29.63 14.30 -11.13
CA ILE A 92 -30.91 13.61 -11.21
C ILE A 92 -31.63 13.69 -9.86
N ARG A 93 -32.96 13.75 -9.91
CA ARG A 93 -33.85 13.79 -8.74
C ARG A 93 -34.71 12.55 -8.60
N SER A 94 -34.75 11.70 -9.62
CA SER A 94 -35.40 10.40 -9.61
C SER A 94 -34.67 9.45 -10.55
N ARG A 95 -34.75 8.14 -10.30
CA ARG A 95 -34.28 7.13 -11.25
C ARG A 95 -35.08 7.12 -12.55
N GLU A 96 -36.33 7.58 -12.50
CA GLU A 96 -37.18 7.71 -13.68
C GLU A 96 -36.67 8.76 -14.67
N GLU A 97 -35.71 9.59 -14.27
CA GLU A 97 -35.03 10.55 -15.13
C GLU A 97 -33.90 9.92 -15.96
N LEU A 98 -33.67 8.61 -15.85
CA LEU A 98 -32.70 7.86 -16.65
C LEU A 98 -33.39 7.14 -17.82
N GLU A 99 -32.70 7.09 -18.96
CA GLU A 99 -33.10 6.34 -20.15
C GLU A 99 -31.87 5.67 -20.79
N PRO A 100 -32.02 4.58 -21.56
CA PRO A 100 -30.90 4.00 -22.30
C PRO A 100 -30.29 5.04 -23.27
N GLY A 101 -29.03 5.38 -23.04
CA GLY A 101 -28.27 6.36 -23.82
C GLY A 101 -27.19 5.72 -24.71
N ALA A 102 -26.07 6.41 -24.88
CA ALA A 102 -24.97 5.95 -25.72
C ALA A 102 -24.46 4.56 -25.29
N TYR A 103 -24.25 3.67 -26.27
CA TYR A 103 -23.77 2.29 -26.04
C TYR A 103 -24.68 1.42 -25.15
N GLY A 104 -25.93 1.85 -24.90
CA GLY A 104 -26.89 1.19 -24.02
C GLY A 104 -26.71 1.51 -22.53
N ILE A 105 -25.83 2.45 -22.19
CA ILE A 105 -25.59 2.90 -20.81
C ILE A 105 -26.78 3.77 -20.39
N PRO A 106 -27.41 3.55 -19.22
CA PRO A 106 -28.44 4.46 -18.74
C PRO A 106 -27.85 5.86 -18.50
N GLU A 107 -28.44 6.87 -19.14
CA GLU A 107 -28.06 8.28 -19.07
C GLU A 107 -29.28 9.12 -18.70
N PRO A 108 -29.12 10.36 -18.18
CA PRO A 108 -30.22 11.29 -17.97
C PRO A 108 -31.07 11.46 -19.23
N LYS A 109 -32.37 11.66 -19.10
CA LYS A 109 -33.26 11.93 -20.24
C LYS A 109 -32.88 13.21 -20.96
N ALA A 110 -33.04 13.28 -22.28
CA ALA A 110 -32.75 14.50 -23.06
C ALA A 110 -33.44 15.76 -22.47
N ALA A 111 -34.67 15.63 -21.99
CA ALA A 111 -35.40 16.72 -21.33
C ALA A 111 -34.71 17.24 -20.06
N VAL A 112 -34.01 16.38 -19.32
CA VAL A 112 -33.25 16.75 -18.11
C VAL A 112 -31.89 17.33 -18.49
N ARG A 113 -31.24 16.80 -19.54
CA ARG A 113 -29.95 17.32 -20.06
C ARG A 113 -30.05 18.77 -20.54
N GLN A 114 -31.23 19.24 -20.95
CA GLN A 114 -31.43 20.60 -21.43
C GLN A 114 -31.71 21.62 -20.32
N LEU A 115 -31.91 21.16 -19.08
CA LEU A 115 -32.16 22.02 -17.93
C LEU A 115 -30.83 22.56 -17.39
N LEU A 116 -30.52 23.82 -17.69
CA LEU A 116 -29.26 24.45 -17.29
C LEU A 116 -29.04 24.43 -15.77
N GLU A 117 -30.11 24.50 -14.97
CA GLU A 117 -30.04 24.43 -13.51
C GLU A 117 -29.70 23.03 -12.97
N ARG A 118 -29.75 22.01 -13.83
CA ARG A 118 -29.35 20.62 -13.50
C ARG A 118 -27.92 20.30 -13.93
N ILE A 119 -27.32 21.12 -14.79
CA ILE A 119 -25.92 20.94 -15.19
C ILE A 119 -25.01 21.28 -14.02
N VAL A 120 -24.04 20.41 -13.75
CA VAL A 120 -23.10 20.56 -12.64
C VAL A 120 -21.69 20.67 -13.17
N LEU A 121 -20.95 21.69 -12.73
CA LEU A 121 -19.55 21.83 -13.10
C LEU A 121 -18.69 20.80 -12.33
N PRO A 122 -17.61 20.26 -12.94
CA PRO A 122 -16.71 19.35 -12.24
C PRO A 122 -16.14 19.92 -10.93
N GLN A 123 -15.98 21.25 -10.85
CA GLN A 123 -15.48 21.94 -9.67
C GLN A 123 -16.50 22.03 -8.53
N GLU A 124 -17.78 21.72 -8.77
CA GLU A 124 -18.81 21.66 -7.72
C GLU A 124 -18.82 20.31 -7.00
N LEU A 125 -18.19 19.27 -7.57
CA LEU A 125 -18.22 17.93 -7.01
C LEU A 125 -17.43 17.82 -5.70
N ASP A 126 -18.10 17.30 -4.67
CA ASP A 126 -17.53 17.01 -3.36
C ASP A 126 -16.99 15.58 -3.27
N LEU A 127 -17.49 14.66 -4.11
CA LEU A 127 -17.04 13.26 -4.18
C LEU A 127 -17.30 12.71 -5.59
N ALA A 128 -16.41 11.87 -6.10
CA ALA A 128 -16.61 11.19 -7.38
C ALA A 128 -16.34 9.68 -7.28
N VAL A 129 -17.37 8.87 -7.54
CA VAL A 129 -17.31 7.40 -7.61
C VAL A 129 -17.18 6.97 -9.06
N LEU A 130 -16.04 6.37 -9.40
CA LEU A 130 -15.60 6.16 -10.78
C LEU A 130 -15.55 4.66 -11.13
N PRO A 131 -16.00 4.28 -12.35
CA PRO A 131 -15.87 2.92 -12.84
C PRO A 131 -14.46 2.63 -13.37
N GLY A 132 -14.11 1.35 -13.42
CA GLY A 132 -12.88 0.86 -14.02
C GLY A 132 -12.99 -0.60 -14.47
N VAL A 133 -12.17 -0.95 -15.47
CA VAL A 133 -11.93 -2.35 -15.83
C VAL A 133 -10.98 -3.00 -14.82
N GLY A 134 -10.03 -2.23 -14.29
CA GLY A 134 -9.11 -2.65 -13.24
C GLY A 134 -8.54 -1.48 -12.47
N PHE A 135 -8.04 -1.77 -11.28
CA PHE A 135 -7.32 -0.84 -10.42
C PHE A 135 -6.08 -1.53 -9.84
N ASP A 136 -5.09 -0.76 -9.41
CA ASP A 136 -4.05 -1.28 -8.52
C ASP A 136 -4.03 -0.56 -7.18
N LEU A 137 -3.22 -1.05 -6.25
CA LEU A 137 -3.18 -0.55 -4.87
C LEU A 137 -2.67 0.89 -4.75
N GLN A 138 -2.06 1.45 -5.80
CA GLN A 138 -1.65 2.86 -5.87
C GLN A 138 -2.72 3.75 -6.53
N GLY A 139 -3.89 3.18 -6.82
CA GLY A 139 -5.02 3.91 -7.37
C GLY A 139 -4.95 4.14 -8.86
N ARG A 140 -3.96 3.60 -9.58
CA ARG A 140 -3.98 3.67 -11.04
C ARG A 140 -5.23 2.95 -11.54
N ARG A 141 -5.80 3.45 -12.64
CA ARG A 141 -7.09 3.01 -13.14
C ARG A 141 -6.96 2.61 -14.61
N LEU A 142 -7.39 1.40 -14.92
CA LEU A 142 -7.54 0.92 -16.29
C LEU A 142 -8.97 1.13 -16.75
N GLY A 143 -9.21 2.14 -17.59
CA GLY A 143 -10.52 2.41 -18.19
C GLY A 143 -10.86 1.51 -19.39
N GLN A 144 -12.05 1.73 -19.97
CA GLN A 144 -12.53 1.01 -21.15
C GLN A 144 -11.72 1.33 -22.43
N GLY A 145 -10.95 2.42 -22.44
CA GLY A 145 -10.13 2.88 -23.57
C GLY A 145 -10.60 4.18 -24.22
N GLY A 146 -11.79 4.68 -23.86
CA GLY A 146 -12.33 5.92 -24.43
C GLY A 146 -11.79 7.22 -23.82
N GLY A 147 -11.10 7.17 -22.67
CA GLY A 147 -10.50 8.36 -22.03
C GLY A 147 -11.49 9.37 -21.42
N PHE A 148 -12.77 9.02 -21.31
CA PHE A 148 -13.83 9.91 -20.77
C PHE A 148 -13.48 10.46 -19.38
N TYR A 149 -13.16 9.57 -18.44
CA TYR A 149 -12.81 9.95 -17.07
C TYR A 149 -11.42 10.58 -16.97
N ASP A 150 -10.48 10.21 -17.83
CA ASP A 150 -9.14 10.82 -17.89
C ASP A 150 -9.21 12.30 -18.32
N ARG A 151 -10.24 12.69 -19.08
CA ARG A 151 -10.56 14.09 -19.41
C ARG A 151 -11.34 14.83 -18.32
N LEU A 152 -12.08 14.10 -17.47
CA LEU A 152 -12.87 14.68 -16.38
C LEU A 152 -12.01 14.95 -15.13
N LEU A 153 -11.18 13.99 -14.75
CA LEU A 153 -10.38 14.01 -13.52
C LEU A 153 -9.52 15.30 -13.35
N PRO A 154 -8.86 15.86 -14.37
CA PRO A 154 -8.11 17.11 -14.24
C PRO A 154 -8.97 18.33 -13.94
N LYS A 155 -10.28 18.28 -14.24
CA LYS A 155 -11.22 19.39 -14.05
C LYS A 155 -11.78 19.44 -12.64
N LEU A 156 -11.66 18.36 -11.86
CA LEU A 156 -12.09 18.31 -10.47
C LEU A 156 -11.21 19.22 -9.61
N ARG A 157 -11.73 19.66 -8.47
CA ARG A 157 -10.88 20.31 -7.45
C ARG A 157 -9.85 19.30 -6.96
N LYS A 158 -8.64 19.77 -6.66
CA LYS A 158 -7.51 18.91 -6.28
C LYS A 158 -7.82 18.12 -5.01
N GLU A 159 -8.69 18.62 -4.15
CA GLU A 159 -9.07 18.07 -2.86
C GLU A 159 -10.20 17.05 -2.99
N THR A 160 -11.04 17.12 -4.03
CA THR A 160 -12.20 16.25 -4.25
C THR A 160 -11.81 14.77 -4.16
N PRO A 161 -12.30 14.01 -3.17
CA PRO A 161 -12.09 12.56 -3.10
C PRO A 161 -12.60 11.86 -4.36
N THR A 162 -11.77 10.99 -4.93
CA THR A 162 -12.13 10.11 -6.04
C THR A 162 -12.03 8.67 -5.57
N VAL A 163 -13.11 7.90 -5.73
CA VAL A 163 -13.20 6.51 -5.30
C VAL A 163 -13.37 5.62 -6.53
N GLY A 164 -12.40 4.75 -6.80
CA GLY A 164 -12.57 3.67 -7.77
C GLY A 164 -13.33 2.53 -7.11
N ILE A 165 -14.46 2.14 -7.68
CA ILE A 165 -15.24 1.00 -7.19
C ILE A 165 -15.11 -0.19 -8.13
N ALA A 166 -14.79 -1.35 -7.58
CA ALA A 166 -14.53 -2.57 -8.35
C ALA A 166 -14.77 -3.83 -7.52
N PHE A 167 -14.87 -4.99 -8.17
CA PHE A 167 -14.71 -6.26 -7.45
C PHE A 167 -13.24 -6.48 -7.08
N GLU A 168 -12.98 -7.21 -6.00
CA GLU A 168 -11.65 -7.56 -5.54
C GLU A 168 -10.82 -8.25 -6.64
N CYS A 169 -11.46 -9.10 -7.45
CA CYS A 169 -10.81 -9.79 -8.58
C CYS A 169 -10.35 -8.86 -9.72
N GLN A 170 -10.73 -7.58 -9.68
CA GLN A 170 -10.28 -6.56 -10.64
C GLN A 170 -9.06 -5.77 -10.14
N LEU A 171 -8.60 -6.03 -8.90
CA LEU A 171 -7.37 -5.47 -8.38
C LEU A 171 -6.17 -6.23 -8.94
N THR A 172 -5.14 -5.48 -9.30
CA THR A 172 -3.84 -6.01 -9.75
C THR A 172 -2.72 -5.38 -8.94
N GLU A 173 -1.56 -6.02 -8.88
CA GLU A 173 -0.40 -5.46 -8.18
C GLU A 173 0.12 -4.19 -8.85
N VAL A 174 0.23 -4.21 -10.18
CA VAL A 174 0.76 -3.11 -10.97
C VAL A 174 -0.02 -3.00 -12.28
N LEU A 175 -0.65 -1.85 -12.51
CA LEU A 175 -1.19 -1.51 -13.83
C LEU A 175 -0.14 -0.81 -14.70
N PRO A 176 0.00 -1.21 -15.97
CA PRO A 176 0.77 -0.41 -16.94
C PRO A 176 0.03 0.92 -17.14
N SER A 177 0.72 2.03 -16.87
CA SER A 177 0.16 3.38 -16.99
C SER A 177 1.01 4.27 -17.89
N GLU A 178 0.35 5.24 -18.51
CA GLU A 178 0.91 6.36 -19.25
C GLU A 178 0.68 7.64 -18.44
N PRO A 179 1.42 8.75 -18.69
CA PRO A 179 1.28 9.99 -17.93
C PRO A 179 -0.14 10.59 -17.93
N HIS A 180 -0.96 10.22 -18.91
CA HIS A 180 -2.34 10.69 -19.05
C HIS A 180 -3.38 9.75 -18.40
N ASP A 181 -2.99 8.56 -17.92
CA ASP A 181 -3.92 7.69 -17.19
C ASP A 181 -4.05 8.19 -15.76
N LEU A 182 -5.21 8.76 -15.43
CA LEU A 182 -5.43 9.31 -14.11
C LEU A 182 -6.10 8.30 -13.19
N GLY A 183 -5.50 8.17 -12.01
CA GLY A 183 -5.95 7.27 -10.96
C GLY A 183 -7.03 7.85 -10.06
N VAL A 184 -7.34 7.09 -9.02
CA VAL A 184 -8.27 7.42 -7.94
C VAL A 184 -7.51 7.56 -6.63
N LYS A 185 -8.08 8.33 -5.69
CA LYS A 185 -7.51 8.50 -4.35
C LYS A 185 -7.89 7.38 -3.40
N PHE A 186 -9.02 6.73 -3.64
CA PHE A 186 -9.51 5.62 -2.83
C PHE A 186 -9.98 4.48 -3.71
N ILE A 187 -9.94 3.27 -3.17
CA ILE A 187 -10.46 2.06 -3.82
C ILE A 187 -11.44 1.39 -2.88
N ALA A 188 -12.61 1.04 -3.40
CA ALA A 188 -13.65 0.31 -2.69
C ALA A 188 -13.95 -1.01 -3.42
N THR A 189 -13.86 -2.12 -2.70
CA THR A 189 -14.27 -3.45 -3.16
C THR A 189 -15.22 -4.10 -2.17
N GLU A 190 -15.71 -5.29 -2.48
CA GLU A 190 -16.51 -6.09 -1.55
C GLU A 190 -15.71 -6.57 -0.33
N GLU A 191 -14.38 -6.47 -0.35
CA GLU A 191 -13.46 -6.91 0.73
C GLU A 191 -12.80 -5.73 1.46
N ARG A 192 -12.46 -4.63 0.79
CA ARG A 192 -11.68 -3.53 1.38
C ARG A 192 -12.13 -2.13 0.98
N PHE A 193 -11.80 -1.17 1.84
CA PHE A 193 -11.77 0.26 1.51
C PHE A 193 -10.35 0.76 1.80
N GLN A 194 -9.69 1.33 0.80
CA GLN A 194 -8.28 1.70 0.90
C GLN A 194 -8.07 3.11 0.37
N ASP A 195 -7.28 3.91 1.09
CA ASP A 195 -6.68 5.13 0.53
C ASP A 195 -5.54 4.71 -0.39
N ALA A 196 -5.68 4.94 -1.68
CA ALA A 196 -4.68 4.62 -2.69
C ALA A 196 -3.46 5.55 -2.63
N ARG A 197 -3.56 6.66 -1.87
CA ARG A 197 -2.41 7.52 -1.54
C ARG A 197 -1.64 6.98 -0.34
N PHE A 198 -2.13 5.93 0.33
CA PHE A 198 -1.42 5.27 1.42
C PHE A 198 -0.07 4.76 0.90
N GLN A 199 1.01 5.33 1.43
CA GLN A 199 2.35 4.92 1.07
C GLN A 199 2.98 4.06 2.17
N VAL A 200 3.85 3.15 1.74
CA VAL A 200 4.80 2.45 2.59
C VAL A 200 6.18 2.89 2.16
N TRP A 201 6.94 3.47 3.09
CA TRP A 201 8.36 3.76 2.87
C TRP A 201 9.21 2.73 3.63
N GLY A 202 10.05 2.00 2.90
CA GLY A 202 11.03 1.11 3.51
C GLY A 202 12.25 1.89 3.96
N LEU A 203 12.66 1.73 5.21
CA LEU A 203 13.83 2.41 5.76
C LEU A 203 15.09 1.56 5.55
N LEU A 204 15.99 2.05 4.70
CA LEU A 204 17.28 1.46 4.40
C LEU A 204 18.42 2.29 5.00
N GLY A 205 19.59 1.65 5.10
CA GLY A 205 20.80 2.28 5.61
C GLY A 205 21.73 1.26 6.23
N GLY A 206 22.97 1.68 6.48
CA GLY A 206 23.97 0.82 7.11
C GLY A 206 23.68 0.48 8.56
N ILE A 207 24.39 -0.52 9.07
CA ILE A 207 24.44 -0.78 10.51
C ILE A 207 25.05 0.45 11.17
N ALA A 208 24.49 0.83 12.31
CA ALA A 208 24.81 2.10 12.97
C ALA A 208 24.59 3.36 12.09
N GLY A 209 23.92 3.27 10.94
CA GLY A 209 23.75 4.36 9.97
C GLY A 209 22.59 5.32 10.22
N GLY A 210 22.18 5.53 11.48
CA GLY A 210 21.15 6.53 11.80
C GLY A 210 19.69 6.18 11.47
N LYS A 211 19.38 4.94 11.03
CA LYS A 211 18.00 4.49 10.76
C LYS A 211 17.07 4.72 11.97
N SER A 212 17.47 4.32 13.17
CA SER A 212 16.65 4.51 14.37
C SER A 212 16.33 5.97 14.66
N LEU A 213 17.22 6.90 14.29
CA LEU A 213 16.96 8.34 14.42
C LEU A 213 15.94 8.82 13.38
N ALA A 214 16.01 8.33 12.14
CA ALA A 214 15.00 8.61 11.13
C ALA A 214 13.63 8.02 11.50
N ALA A 215 13.60 6.77 11.99
CA ALA A 215 12.38 6.14 12.50
C ALA A 215 11.75 6.96 13.63
N GLU A 216 12.56 7.44 14.58
CA GLU A 216 12.08 8.28 15.68
C GLU A 216 11.52 9.63 15.19
N PHE A 217 12.18 10.26 14.21
CA PHE A 217 11.65 11.44 13.55
C PHE A 217 10.24 11.22 12.99
N PHE A 218 10.02 10.13 12.26
CA PHE A 218 8.70 9.82 11.70
C PHE A 218 7.64 9.59 12.78
N ARG A 219 7.99 8.89 13.87
CA ARG A 219 7.10 8.71 15.03
C ARG A 219 6.67 10.05 15.62
N GLN A 220 7.62 10.98 15.80
CA GLN A 220 7.36 12.32 16.34
C GLN A 220 6.47 13.17 15.42
N LYS A 221 6.52 12.94 14.10
CA LYS A 221 5.60 13.56 13.13
C LYS A 221 4.23 12.86 13.06
N GLY A 222 3.97 11.88 13.91
CA GLY A 222 2.70 11.13 13.93
C GLY A 222 2.54 10.13 12.79
N ILE A 223 3.64 9.79 12.10
CA ILE A 223 3.69 8.78 11.04
C ILE A 223 4.01 7.44 11.70
N PRO A 224 3.15 6.43 11.56
CA PRO A 224 3.39 5.12 12.17
C PRO A 224 4.64 4.46 11.59
N VAL A 225 5.46 3.87 12.47
CA VAL A 225 6.65 3.10 12.11
C VAL A 225 6.50 1.67 12.59
N PHE A 226 6.50 0.72 11.65
CA PHE A 226 6.61 -0.70 11.94
C PHE A 226 8.07 -1.06 12.16
N ASP A 227 8.37 -1.64 13.32
CA ASP A 227 9.70 -2.11 13.69
C ASP A 227 9.68 -3.63 13.64
N ALA A 228 10.31 -4.21 12.61
CA ALA A 228 10.28 -5.64 12.36
C ALA A 228 11.04 -6.44 13.43
N ASP A 229 12.12 -5.88 14.00
CA ASP A 229 12.87 -6.52 15.09
C ASP A 229 12.02 -6.59 16.35
N ARG A 230 11.36 -5.47 16.71
CA ARG A 230 10.43 -5.45 17.85
C ARG A 230 9.24 -6.37 17.66
N ALA A 231 8.68 -6.42 16.45
CA ALA A 231 7.60 -7.34 16.12
C ALA A 231 8.07 -8.80 16.28
N GLY A 232 9.25 -9.15 15.75
CA GLY A 232 9.86 -10.46 15.93
C GLY A 232 10.12 -10.81 17.40
N HIS A 233 10.59 -9.87 18.21
CA HIS A 233 10.79 -10.08 19.64
C HIS A 233 9.49 -10.38 20.39
N ALA A 234 8.41 -9.66 20.07
CA ALA A 234 7.11 -9.87 20.71
C ALA A 234 6.52 -11.26 20.38
N LEU A 235 6.90 -11.87 19.26
CA LEU A 235 6.40 -13.20 18.88
C LEU A 235 6.87 -14.32 19.81
N TYR A 236 8.00 -14.17 20.50
CA TYR A 236 8.47 -15.18 21.46
C TYR A 236 7.48 -15.39 22.62
N GLU A 237 6.71 -14.37 22.97
CA GLU A 237 5.71 -14.43 24.04
C GLU A 237 4.36 -14.99 23.58
N ARG A 238 4.13 -15.07 22.25
CA ARG A 238 2.88 -15.58 21.68
C ARG A 238 2.75 -17.08 21.95
N SER A 239 1.62 -17.51 22.50
CA SER A 239 1.42 -18.89 22.99
C SER A 239 1.68 -19.95 21.93
N ASP A 240 1.15 -19.77 20.72
CA ASP A 240 1.31 -20.68 19.59
C ASP A 240 2.77 -20.82 19.10
N ILE A 241 3.53 -19.71 19.12
CA ILE A 241 4.97 -19.69 18.79
C ILE A 241 5.75 -20.38 19.91
N ARG A 242 5.50 -19.99 21.17
CA ARG A 242 6.15 -20.57 22.34
C ARG A 242 5.98 -22.09 22.42
N GLU A 243 4.77 -22.59 22.20
CA GLU A 243 4.50 -24.03 22.16
C GLU A 243 5.28 -24.75 21.05
N ARG A 244 5.44 -24.13 19.87
CA ARG A 244 6.22 -24.72 18.77
C ARG A 244 7.71 -24.72 19.08
N LEU A 245 8.24 -23.65 19.67
CA LEU A 245 9.63 -23.57 20.12
C LEU A 245 9.93 -24.64 21.19
N LEU A 246 9.06 -24.77 22.19
CA LEU A 246 9.19 -25.77 23.25
C LEU A 246 9.05 -27.20 22.74
N ARG A 247 8.18 -27.46 21.75
CA ARG A 247 8.12 -28.77 21.08
C ARG A 247 9.40 -29.12 20.35
N ARG A 248 10.11 -28.13 19.78
CA ARG A 248 11.33 -28.34 19.00
C ARG A 248 12.57 -28.50 19.86
N TRP A 249 12.74 -27.62 20.86
CA TRP A 249 13.97 -27.53 21.65
C TRP A 249 13.77 -27.85 23.14
N GLY A 250 12.56 -28.17 23.60
CA GLY A 250 12.31 -28.49 25.01
C GLY A 250 12.39 -27.27 25.95
N PRO A 251 12.26 -27.49 27.28
CA PRO A 251 12.21 -26.41 28.28
C PRO A 251 13.55 -25.70 28.51
N GLU A 252 14.65 -26.23 27.99
CA GLU A 252 16.00 -25.66 28.13
C GLU A 252 16.17 -24.26 27.51
N ILE A 253 15.29 -23.88 26.57
CA ILE A 253 15.27 -22.54 25.98
C ILE A 253 14.61 -21.49 26.87
N LEU A 254 14.07 -21.86 28.03
CA LEU A 254 13.38 -20.93 28.93
C LEU A 254 14.37 -20.24 29.89
N ALA A 255 14.07 -19.00 30.24
CA ALA A 255 14.64 -18.29 31.39
C ALA A 255 13.97 -18.75 32.71
N ASP A 256 14.49 -18.28 33.84
CA ASP A 256 14.00 -18.67 35.17
C ASP A 256 12.56 -18.22 35.45
N ASP A 257 12.11 -17.16 34.77
CA ASP A 257 10.71 -16.67 34.82
C ASP A 257 9.76 -17.45 33.88
N GLY A 258 10.28 -18.47 33.18
CA GLY A 258 9.55 -19.31 32.24
C GLY A 258 9.37 -18.70 30.86
N THR A 259 9.87 -17.50 30.57
CA THR A 259 9.81 -16.89 29.22
C THR A 259 10.91 -17.46 28.30
N PRO A 260 10.73 -17.48 26.96
CA PRO A 260 11.80 -17.92 26.06
C PRO A 260 13.04 -17.01 26.11
N ASP A 261 14.21 -17.59 26.41
CA ASP A 261 15.50 -16.92 26.43
C ASP A 261 16.10 -16.89 25.02
N ARG A 262 16.10 -15.69 24.42
CA ARG A 262 16.64 -15.44 23.08
C ARG A 262 18.11 -15.83 22.93
N LYS A 263 18.93 -15.73 23.98
CA LYS A 263 20.36 -16.13 23.92
C LYS A 263 20.48 -17.65 23.82
N LYS A 264 19.70 -18.39 24.59
CA LYS A 264 19.66 -19.86 24.52
C LYS A 264 19.11 -20.35 23.18
N ILE A 265 18.11 -19.66 22.64
CA ILE A 265 17.56 -19.95 21.30
C ILE A 265 18.61 -19.67 20.22
N ALA A 266 19.29 -18.53 20.28
CA ALA A 266 20.39 -18.23 19.36
C ALA A 266 21.49 -19.31 19.44
N GLN A 267 21.84 -19.77 20.64
CA GLN A 267 22.76 -20.89 20.78
C GLN A 267 22.24 -22.16 20.08
N LYS A 268 20.97 -22.54 20.22
CA LYS A 268 20.41 -23.69 19.51
C LYS A 268 20.45 -23.53 17.99
N VAL A 269 20.16 -22.33 17.50
CA VAL A 269 20.14 -22.02 16.08
C VAL A 269 21.56 -22.00 15.50
N PHE A 270 22.56 -21.50 16.23
CA PHE A 270 23.89 -21.21 15.67
C PHE A 270 25.02 -22.14 16.16
N GLN A 271 24.84 -22.88 17.26
CA GLN A 271 25.81 -23.92 17.67
C GLN A 271 25.87 -25.12 16.70
N ALA A 272 24.85 -25.31 15.85
CA ALA A 272 24.92 -26.29 14.76
C ALA A 272 25.89 -25.89 13.63
N ALA A 273 26.40 -24.65 13.63
CA ALA A 273 27.29 -24.11 12.58
C ALA A 273 28.67 -23.63 13.07
N GLY A 274 28.93 -23.64 14.39
CA GLY A 274 30.15 -23.06 14.97
C GLY A 274 30.00 -21.55 15.22
N ASP A 275 30.32 -21.13 16.45
CA ASP A 275 30.21 -19.77 17.04
C ASP A 275 28.78 -19.27 17.44
N PRO A 276 28.51 -19.11 18.76
CA PRO A 276 27.24 -18.59 19.30
C PRO A 276 26.96 -17.09 19.07
N THR A 277 27.89 -16.34 18.47
CA THR A 277 27.71 -14.90 18.17
C THR A 277 27.21 -14.64 16.74
N GLU A 278 26.95 -15.70 15.99
CA GLU A 278 26.55 -15.67 14.60
C GLU A 278 25.04 -15.58 14.43
N GLY A 279 24.54 -14.51 13.81
CA GLY A 279 23.18 -14.41 13.28
C GLY A 279 23.15 -14.98 11.85
N PRO A 280 21.97 -15.09 11.22
CA PRO A 280 21.81 -15.87 9.99
C PRO A 280 22.71 -15.36 8.85
N THR A 281 23.43 -16.28 8.23
CA THR A 281 24.20 -16.10 7.00
C THR A 281 23.30 -16.23 5.78
N LYS A 282 23.72 -15.56 4.69
CA LYS A 282 22.96 -15.33 3.46
C LYS A 282 22.39 -16.60 2.83
N SER A 283 21.15 -16.53 2.35
CA SER A 283 20.69 -17.29 1.19
C SER A 283 20.33 -16.30 0.08
N PRO A 284 21.21 -16.07 -0.92
CA PRO A 284 20.86 -15.29 -2.10
C PRO A 284 20.18 -16.21 -3.12
N ALA A 285 18.97 -15.84 -3.54
CA ALA A 285 18.45 -16.28 -4.82
C ALA A 285 19.33 -15.68 -5.93
N GLY A 286 20.20 -16.49 -6.54
CA GLY A 286 20.95 -16.12 -7.75
C GLY A 286 22.32 -16.77 -7.91
N ASN A 287 22.33 -17.96 -8.53
CA ASN A 287 23.41 -18.57 -9.33
C ASN A 287 24.89 -18.31 -8.97
N SER A 288 25.47 -19.16 -8.12
CA SER A 288 26.72 -19.87 -8.42
C SER A 288 26.96 -20.97 -7.38
N SER A 289 27.41 -22.11 -7.86
CA SER A 289 27.59 -23.40 -7.19
C SER A 289 28.50 -23.36 -5.96
N GLU A 290 27.92 -23.25 -4.76
CA GLU A 290 28.50 -23.78 -3.51
C GLU A 290 27.36 -23.99 -2.50
N LYS A 291 26.88 -25.24 -2.41
CA LYS A 291 25.82 -25.66 -1.47
C LYS A 291 26.37 -25.60 -0.04
N THR A 292 26.14 -24.49 0.65
CA THR A 292 26.21 -24.45 2.12
C THR A 292 25.02 -25.26 2.66
N SER A 293 25.28 -26.24 3.51
CA SER A 293 24.25 -27.01 4.22
C SER A 293 23.28 -26.06 4.92
N GLU A 294 22.01 -26.01 4.50
CA GLU A 294 20.98 -25.24 5.19
C GLU A 294 20.88 -25.71 6.64
N ASN A 295 21.16 -24.80 7.57
CA ASN A 295 21.00 -25.05 8.99
C ASN A 295 19.52 -25.30 9.30
N ALA A 296 19.17 -26.55 9.60
CA ALA A 296 17.78 -26.97 9.83
C ALA A 296 17.10 -26.21 10.98
N GLU A 297 17.86 -25.76 11.98
CA GLU A 297 17.32 -24.99 13.10
C GLU A 297 17.00 -23.55 12.69
N LEU A 298 17.86 -22.94 11.88
CA LEU A 298 17.58 -21.63 11.30
C LEU A 298 16.38 -21.69 10.33
N ALA A 299 16.32 -22.73 9.49
CA ALA A 299 15.19 -22.95 8.59
C ALA A 299 13.87 -23.11 9.35
N PHE A 300 13.87 -23.87 10.45
CA PHE A 300 12.71 -24.01 11.33
C PHE A 300 12.28 -22.67 11.94
N LEU A 301 13.24 -21.91 12.50
CA LEU A 301 12.93 -20.61 13.11
C LEU A 301 12.37 -19.63 12.08
N ASN A 302 12.99 -19.56 10.90
CA ASN A 302 12.56 -18.72 9.79
C ASN A 302 11.14 -19.09 9.32
N ALA A 303 10.85 -20.37 9.12
CA ALA A 303 9.53 -20.85 8.72
C ALA A 303 8.43 -20.53 9.76
N LEU A 304 8.81 -20.40 11.03
CA LEU A 304 7.90 -20.04 12.11
C LEU A 304 7.71 -18.51 12.22
N PHE A 305 8.78 -17.73 12.14
CA PHE A 305 8.76 -16.29 12.41
C PHE A 305 8.38 -15.45 11.18
N HIS A 306 8.92 -15.72 9.99
CA HIS A 306 8.65 -14.86 8.82
C HIS A 306 7.17 -14.68 8.51
N PRO A 307 6.34 -15.75 8.43
CA PRO A 307 4.91 -15.59 8.19
C PRO A 307 4.20 -14.84 9.32
N ALA A 308 4.64 -15.05 10.57
CA ALA A 308 4.05 -14.39 11.73
C ALA A 308 4.36 -12.88 11.77
N ILE A 309 5.60 -12.48 11.48
CA ILE A 309 5.98 -11.05 11.39
C ILE A 309 5.25 -10.41 10.21
N HIS A 310 5.14 -11.10 9.07
CA HIS A 310 4.35 -10.61 7.93
C HIS A 310 2.87 -10.40 8.31
N GLY A 311 2.28 -11.31 9.09
CA GLY A 311 0.93 -11.12 9.63
C GLY A 311 0.79 -9.86 10.50
N GLU A 312 1.77 -9.58 11.36
CA GLU A 312 1.79 -8.34 12.17
C GLU A 312 1.99 -7.08 11.31
N TRP A 313 2.81 -7.17 10.26
CA TRP A 313 2.98 -6.10 9.26
C TRP A 313 1.64 -5.76 8.58
N LEU A 314 0.90 -6.77 8.11
CA LEU A 314 -0.40 -6.57 7.47
C LEU A 314 -1.40 -5.90 8.41
N LYS A 315 -1.51 -6.36 9.67
CA LYS A 315 -2.38 -5.75 10.68
C LYS A 315 -2.00 -4.31 10.97
N PHE A 316 -0.71 -4.03 11.10
CA PHE A 316 -0.19 -2.69 11.33
C PHE A 316 -0.55 -1.74 10.18
N ARG A 317 -0.30 -2.20 8.95
CA ARG A 317 -0.60 -1.46 7.72
C ARG A 317 -2.08 -1.15 7.60
N GLU A 318 -2.93 -2.15 7.83
CA GLU A 318 -4.38 -2.00 7.79
C GLU A 318 -4.89 -1.03 8.85
N THR A 319 -4.36 -1.11 10.08
CA THR A 319 -4.72 -0.19 11.17
C THR A 319 -4.32 1.24 10.83
N ALA A 320 -3.13 1.46 10.28
CA ALA A 320 -2.69 2.78 9.87
C ALA A 320 -3.57 3.35 8.75
N ALA A 321 -3.92 2.53 7.74
CA ALA A 321 -4.82 2.92 6.66
C ALA A 321 -6.22 3.30 7.18
N ARG A 322 -6.80 2.49 8.08
CA ARG A 322 -8.09 2.80 8.73
C ARG A 322 -8.06 4.09 9.53
N ASN A 323 -6.92 4.42 10.14
CA ASN A 323 -6.71 5.66 10.87
C ASN A 323 -6.37 6.86 9.96
N GLY A 324 -6.54 6.73 8.64
CA GLY A 324 -6.34 7.81 7.67
C GLY A 324 -4.89 8.28 7.57
N LYS A 325 -3.92 7.43 7.93
CA LYS A 325 -2.50 7.78 7.82
C LYS A 325 -2.08 7.72 6.35
N PRO A 326 -1.54 8.80 5.77
CA PRO A 326 -1.15 8.80 4.36
C PRO A 326 0.16 8.03 4.10
N LEU A 327 0.92 7.74 5.16
CA LEU A 327 2.22 7.10 5.11
C LEU A 327 2.42 6.21 6.33
N VAL A 328 3.10 5.08 6.13
CA VAL A 328 3.77 4.31 7.18
C VAL A 328 5.22 4.05 6.80
N ILE A 329 6.06 3.89 7.82
CA ILE A 329 7.46 3.48 7.65
C ILE A 329 7.60 2.01 8.01
N LEU A 330 8.27 1.27 7.13
CA LEU A 330 8.68 -0.11 7.36
C LEU A 330 10.18 -0.13 7.71
N ASP A 331 10.49 -0.29 8.99
CA ASP A 331 11.86 -0.44 9.49
C ASP A 331 12.17 -1.93 9.70
N ALA A 332 12.88 -2.51 8.73
CA ALA A 332 13.33 -3.89 8.75
C ALA A 332 14.81 -3.96 8.34
N PRO A 333 15.73 -4.45 9.20
CA PRO A 333 17.16 -4.52 8.86
C PRO A 333 17.46 -5.37 7.60
N LEU A 334 16.64 -6.39 7.37
CA LEU A 334 16.72 -7.35 6.27
C LEU A 334 15.66 -7.10 5.18
N LEU A 335 15.14 -5.87 5.07
CA LEU A 335 14.01 -5.52 4.18
C LEU A 335 14.19 -6.04 2.74
N LEU A 336 15.38 -5.90 2.17
CA LEU A 336 15.64 -6.29 0.78
C LEU A 336 15.83 -7.81 0.67
N GLU A 337 16.53 -8.39 1.64
CA GLU A 337 16.88 -9.80 1.72
C GLU A 337 15.62 -10.70 1.80
N ILE A 338 14.58 -10.24 2.51
CA ILE A 338 13.33 -10.99 2.69
C ILE A 338 12.24 -10.63 1.66
N GLY A 339 12.59 -9.86 0.62
CA GLY A 339 11.65 -9.48 -0.46
C GLY A 339 10.64 -8.38 -0.10
N TRP A 340 10.70 -7.81 1.11
CA TRP A 340 9.76 -6.78 1.57
C TRP A 340 9.89 -5.43 0.86
N LYS A 341 10.85 -5.30 -0.06
CA LYS A 341 10.90 -4.18 -1.02
C LYS A 341 9.60 -4.05 -1.82
N GLU A 342 8.91 -5.16 -2.09
CA GLU A 342 7.67 -5.19 -2.88
C GLU A 342 6.49 -4.58 -2.11
N GLU A 343 6.57 -4.55 -0.78
CA GLU A 343 5.61 -3.88 0.09
C GLU A 343 5.80 -2.35 0.10
N CYS A 344 6.91 -1.84 -0.44
CA CYS A 344 7.31 -0.44 -0.34
C CYS A 344 7.07 0.30 -1.66
N GLY A 345 6.38 1.44 -1.58
CA GLY A 345 6.28 2.37 -2.71
C GLY A 345 7.53 3.23 -2.89
N GLU A 346 8.26 3.47 -1.80
CA GLU A 346 9.53 4.18 -1.80
C GLU A 346 10.51 3.49 -0.84
N LEU A 347 11.80 3.56 -1.15
CA LEU A 347 12.88 3.05 -0.33
C LEU A 347 13.79 4.22 0.07
N LEU A 348 13.73 4.61 1.34
CA LEU A 348 14.49 5.71 1.92
C LEU A 348 15.81 5.19 2.49
N PHE A 349 16.92 5.53 1.85
CA PHE A 349 18.25 5.18 2.32
C PHE A 349 18.90 6.33 3.10
N ILE A 350 19.22 6.05 4.37
CA ILE A 350 20.00 6.95 5.21
C ILE A 350 21.49 6.72 4.94
N GLU A 351 22.09 7.61 4.17
CA GLU A 351 23.50 7.56 3.80
C GLU A 351 24.37 8.12 4.92
N THR A 352 25.11 7.26 5.59
CA THR A 352 26.02 7.67 6.67
C THR A 352 27.45 7.35 6.29
N PRO A 353 28.38 8.34 6.33
CA PRO A 353 29.80 8.12 6.11
C PRO A 353 30.39 7.02 7.02
N ARG A 354 31.38 6.27 6.51
CA ARG A 354 31.94 5.10 7.20
C ARG A 354 32.56 5.43 8.55
N ASP A 355 33.33 6.51 8.64
CA ASP A 355 33.95 7.01 9.88
C ASP A 355 32.88 7.26 10.97
N ARG A 356 31.72 7.75 10.56
CA ARG A 356 30.61 8.07 11.46
C ARG A 356 29.83 6.82 11.87
N GLN A 357 29.65 5.85 10.96
CA GLN A 357 29.11 4.52 11.31
C GLN A 357 29.98 3.85 12.38
N ILE A 358 31.30 3.89 12.22
CA ILE A 358 32.26 3.35 13.19
C ILE A 358 32.11 4.04 14.54
N ARG A 359 32.06 5.39 14.55
CA ARG A 359 31.83 6.16 15.80
C ARG A 359 30.53 5.76 16.50
N PHE A 360 29.45 5.58 15.76
CA PHE A 360 28.15 5.14 16.30
C PHE A 360 28.13 3.67 16.74
N ALA A 361 28.99 2.81 16.20
CA ALA A 361 29.16 1.44 16.66
C ALA A 361 29.93 1.43 17.98
N LEU A 362 31.04 2.16 18.05
CA LEU A 362 31.86 2.31 19.26
C LEU A 362 31.05 2.90 20.42
N SER A 363 30.20 3.90 20.16
CA SER A 363 29.34 4.49 21.21
C SER A 363 28.27 3.52 21.76
N ARG A 364 27.98 2.43 21.04
CA ARG A 364 27.12 1.33 21.50
C ARG A 364 27.91 0.22 22.20
N GLY A 365 29.22 0.40 22.39
CA GLY A 365 30.11 -0.58 22.98
C GLY A 365 30.52 -1.70 22.02
N TRP A 366 30.36 -1.52 20.71
CA TRP A 366 30.73 -2.54 19.72
C TRP A 366 32.17 -2.38 19.25
N THR A 367 32.85 -3.49 19.00
CA THR A 367 34.15 -3.47 18.32
C THR A 367 33.99 -3.27 16.82
N LEU A 368 35.07 -2.91 16.12
CA LEU A 368 35.06 -2.83 14.66
C LEU A 368 34.76 -4.20 14.02
N GLU A 369 35.31 -5.26 14.58
CA GLU A 369 35.09 -6.63 14.11
C GLU A 369 33.62 -7.06 14.28
N GLU A 370 32.98 -6.70 15.40
CA GLU A 370 31.56 -6.93 15.61
C GLU A 370 30.68 -6.13 14.63
N LEU A 371 31.05 -4.89 14.32
CA LEU A 371 30.36 -4.10 13.29
C LEU A 371 30.44 -4.80 11.94
N GLU A 372 31.65 -5.14 11.49
CA GLU A 372 31.88 -5.79 10.20
C GLU A 372 31.21 -7.17 10.12
N SER A 373 31.23 -7.94 11.22
CA SER A 373 30.56 -9.24 11.30
C SER A 373 29.05 -9.11 11.07
N ARG A 374 28.41 -8.09 11.64
CA ARG A 374 26.99 -7.82 11.41
C ARG A 374 26.74 -7.34 9.97
N GLU A 375 27.65 -6.55 9.40
CA GLU A 375 27.52 -6.06 8.01
C GLU A 375 27.61 -7.19 6.99
N ARG A 376 28.48 -8.18 7.23
CA ARG A 376 28.61 -9.37 6.36
C ARG A 376 27.31 -10.18 6.23
N ARG A 377 26.40 -10.07 7.20
CA ARG A 377 25.10 -10.77 7.22
C ARG A 377 24.00 -10.04 6.45
N GLN A 378 24.27 -8.84 5.95
CA GLN A 378 23.32 -8.04 5.19
C GLN A 378 23.79 -7.86 3.75
N LEU A 379 22.91 -7.41 2.86
CA LEU A 379 23.32 -6.87 1.57
C LEU A 379 24.27 -5.69 1.76
N SER A 380 25.17 -5.52 0.81
CA SER A 380 26.16 -4.44 0.86
C SER A 380 25.46 -3.07 0.85
N LEU A 381 26.13 -2.05 1.39
CA LEU A 381 25.63 -0.67 1.34
C LEU A 381 25.40 -0.19 -0.09
N ALA A 382 26.23 -0.65 -1.03
CA ALA A 382 26.09 -0.32 -2.45
C ALA A 382 24.80 -0.88 -3.04
N GLU A 383 24.47 -2.15 -2.76
CA GLU A 383 23.22 -2.78 -3.21
C GLU A 383 22.00 -2.13 -2.56
N LYS A 384 22.08 -1.84 -1.25
CA LYS A 384 21.02 -1.12 -0.53
C LYS A 384 20.78 0.28 -1.10
N ARG A 385 21.85 1.01 -1.40
CA ARG A 385 21.77 2.34 -2.03
C ARG A 385 21.23 2.26 -3.46
N ALA A 386 21.67 1.30 -4.26
CA ALA A 386 21.21 1.13 -5.64
C ALA A 386 19.71 0.80 -5.73
N SER A 387 19.16 0.18 -4.68
CA SER A 387 17.72 -0.12 -4.57
C SER A 387 16.90 1.07 -4.07
N ALA A 388 17.54 2.13 -3.55
CA ALA A 388 16.85 3.24 -2.91
C ALA A 388 16.23 4.20 -3.94
N THR A 389 15.03 4.67 -3.66
CA THR A 389 14.34 5.70 -4.45
C THR A 389 14.49 7.09 -3.84
N LEU A 390 14.72 7.16 -2.52
CA LEU A 390 14.96 8.38 -1.77
C LEU A 390 16.29 8.27 -1.02
N LEU A 391 17.11 9.32 -1.11
CA LEU A 391 18.41 9.40 -0.46
C LEU A 391 18.43 10.57 0.52
N VAL A 392 18.88 10.33 1.75
CA VAL A 392 19.11 11.38 2.74
C VAL A 392 20.49 11.20 3.35
N SER A 393 21.33 12.21 3.20
CA SER A 393 22.66 12.22 3.82
C SER A 393 22.56 12.43 5.33
N ASN A 394 23.37 11.69 6.08
CA ASN A 394 23.64 11.76 7.51
C ASN A 394 25.13 12.05 7.76
N ASP A 395 25.69 13.01 7.01
CA ASP A 395 27.05 13.56 7.20
C ASP A 395 27.14 14.65 8.28
N GLY A 396 26.01 15.21 8.71
CA GLY A 396 25.91 16.40 9.55
C GLY A 396 25.48 16.15 10.99
N THR A 397 25.04 17.17 11.73
CA THR A 397 24.46 17.03 13.06
C THR A 397 23.13 16.25 13.04
N LYS A 398 22.62 15.90 14.24
CA LYS A 398 21.30 15.26 14.37
C LYS A 398 20.21 16.17 13.80
N GLU A 399 20.32 17.47 14.06
CA GLU A 399 19.39 18.52 13.65
C GLU A 399 19.41 18.69 12.12
N GLU A 400 20.59 18.59 11.50
CA GLU A 400 20.71 18.63 10.03
C GLU A 400 20.07 17.42 9.36
N LEU A 401 20.23 16.21 9.92
CA LEU A 401 19.52 15.02 9.41
C LEU A 401 17.99 15.21 9.53
N ILE A 402 17.51 15.69 10.67
CA ILE A 402 16.09 15.96 10.90
C ILE A 402 15.58 16.99 9.89
N GLY A 403 16.28 18.12 9.70
CA GLY A 403 15.88 19.16 8.74
C GLY A 403 15.82 18.64 7.29
N ARG A 404 16.73 17.73 6.91
CA ARG A 404 16.69 17.07 5.58
C ARG A 404 15.50 16.12 5.45
N LEU A 405 15.17 15.37 6.49
CA LEU A 405 13.98 14.52 6.52
C LEU A 405 12.69 15.35 6.46
N GLU A 406 12.64 16.50 7.15
CA GLU A 406 11.52 17.44 7.07
C GLU A 406 11.35 18.01 5.66
N ALA A 407 12.43 18.46 5.04
CA ALA A 407 12.40 18.97 3.66
C ALA A 407 11.94 17.90 2.67
N LEU A 408 12.41 16.65 2.82
CA LEU A 408 11.97 15.52 2.00
C LEU A 408 10.48 15.24 2.18
N PHE A 409 10.02 15.17 3.44
CA PHE A 409 8.62 14.92 3.78
C PHE A 409 7.72 16.04 3.25
N ALA A 410 8.10 17.30 3.47
CA ALA A 410 7.40 18.46 2.93
C ALA A 410 7.35 18.40 1.41
N LYS A 411 8.45 18.10 0.71
CA LYS A 411 8.44 18.00 -0.76
C LYS A 411 7.48 16.92 -1.29
N LYS A 412 7.35 15.79 -0.59
CA LYS A 412 6.49 14.67 -1.00
C LYS A 412 5.01 14.90 -0.68
N PHE A 413 4.70 15.65 0.38
CA PHE A 413 3.33 15.84 0.87
C PHE A 413 2.83 17.29 0.85
N ALA A 414 3.65 18.26 0.43
CA ALA A 414 3.23 19.63 0.13
C ALA A 414 2.41 19.63 -1.17
N GLY A 415 1.10 19.60 -1.01
CA GLY A 415 0.16 19.52 -2.12
C GLY A 415 -1.18 18.87 -1.78
N ASN A 416 -1.43 18.47 -0.54
CA ASN A 416 -2.78 18.18 -0.07
C ASN A 416 -3.52 19.45 0.33
#